data_AF-A0A1S9CVX9-F1
#
_entry.id   AF-A0A1S9CVX9-F1
#
_cell.length_a   1.000
_cell.length_b   1.000
_cell.length_c   1.000
_cell.angle_alpha   90.00
_cell.angle_beta   90.00
_cell.angle_gamma   90.00
#
_symmetry.space_group_name_H-M   'P 1'
#
loop_
_entity.id
_entity.type
_entity.pdbx_description
1 polymer ?
#
loop_
_entity_poly.entity_id
_entity_poly.type
_entity_poly.pdbx_seq_one_letter_code
_entity_poly.pdbx_strand_id
1 'polypeptide(L)'
;MLVDEAELKRDGDQLLAIACVTTEQVDLLKSATLVLLRQHQVDPFSPGRTRKLQSKGLHFSDVPEEVRSRYIAMLAFLPFRGYLAFGSLTKSENYEQLYLALLNGILPRRFMDYDRARLTLVFEQNPRIARDQLEGAVRVLYDDLEGRNQRRPIVCPPVVIGTKQDQPAMSIPDFLLGVFSHYFGSTPDERSKPSSLRAAS
;
A
#
# COMPACT_ATOMS: atom_id res chain seq x y z
N MET A 1 -2.73 9.41 4.96
CA MET A 1 -1.89 8.54 4.11
C MET A 1 -2.02 7.12 4.60
N LEU A 2 -1.95 6.16 3.69
CA LEU A 2 -2.11 4.73 3.94
C LEU A 2 -0.80 4.06 3.51
N VAL A 3 -0.21 3.24 4.36
CA VAL A 3 1.11 2.65 4.13
C VAL A 3 1.04 1.15 4.35
N ASP A 4 1.48 0.39 3.36
CA ASP A 4 1.60 -1.07 3.45
C ASP A 4 2.97 -1.47 2.87
N GLU A 5 3.38 -2.71 3.14
CA GLU A 5 4.63 -3.26 2.67
C GLU A 5 4.49 -4.69 2.15
N ALA A 6 5.41 -5.07 1.27
CA ALA A 6 5.49 -6.43 0.77
C ALA A 6 6.95 -6.84 0.58
N GLU A 7 7.24 -8.09 0.88
CA GLU A 7 8.47 -8.73 0.46
C GLU A 7 8.29 -9.36 -0.92
N LEU A 8 9.18 -9.03 -1.85
CA LEU A 8 9.15 -9.49 -3.22
C LEU A 8 10.37 -10.36 -3.49
N LYS A 9 10.25 -11.31 -4.42
CA LYS A 9 11.37 -12.12 -4.89
C LYS A 9 11.59 -11.92 -6.38
N ARG A 10 12.84 -11.74 -6.79
CA ARG A 10 13.23 -11.65 -8.20
C ARG A 10 14.61 -12.24 -8.39
N ASP A 11 14.77 -13.16 -9.33
CA ASP A 11 16.08 -13.70 -9.74
C ASP A 11 16.97 -14.22 -8.59
N GLY A 12 16.35 -14.67 -7.48
CA GLY A 12 17.03 -15.13 -6.27
C GLY A 12 17.23 -14.05 -5.19
N ASP A 13 17.06 -12.77 -5.53
CA ASP A 13 17.10 -11.65 -4.60
C ASP A 13 15.74 -11.44 -3.92
N GLN A 14 15.80 -11.09 -2.64
CA GLN A 14 14.64 -10.71 -1.83
C GLN A 14 14.65 -9.20 -1.70
N LEU A 15 13.50 -8.56 -1.94
CA LEU A 15 13.33 -7.11 -1.85
C LEU A 15 12.28 -6.80 -0.80
N LEU A 16 12.43 -5.67 -0.12
CA LEU A 16 11.37 -5.04 0.64
C LEU A 16 10.83 -3.87 -0.16
N ALA A 17 9.51 -3.80 -0.35
CA ALA A 17 8.83 -2.69 -0.99
C ALA A 17 7.81 -2.08 -0.02
N ILE A 18 7.75 -0.75 0.02
CA ILE A 18 6.75 0.03 0.76
C ILE A 18 5.92 0.82 -0.24
N ALA A 19 4.60 0.71 -0.13
CA ALA A 19 3.65 1.56 -0.82
C ALA A 19 3.08 2.60 0.13
N CYS A 20 3.05 3.86 -0.31
CA CYS A 20 2.39 4.96 0.37
C CYS A 20 1.32 5.55 -0.55
N VAL A 21 0.08 5.54 -0.08
CA VAL A 21 -1.07 6.13 -0.75
C VAL A 21 -1.46 7.42 -0.04
N THR A 22 -1.54 8.50 -0.81
CA THR A 22 -1.96 9.82 -0.32
C THR A 22 -3.28 10.20 -0.98
N THR A 23 -4.22 10.71 -0.19
CA THR A 23 -5.54 11.16 -0.64
C THR A 23 -6.11 12.14 0.37
N GLU A 24 -6.98 13.03 -0.09
CA GLU A 24 -7.83 13.88 0.75
C GLU A 24 -9.24 13.28 0.92
N GLN A 25 -9.59 12.25 0.13
CA GLN A 25 -10.92 11.65 0.07
C GLN A 25 -10.90 10.19 0.53
N VAL A 26 -10.36 9.95 1.73
CA VAL A 26 -10.21 8.58 2.27
C VAL A 26 -11.54 7.84 2.36
N ASP A 27 -12.64 8.53 2.66
CA ASP A 27 -13.97 7.91 2.78
C ASP A 27 -14.53 7.46 1.43
N LEU A 28 -14.19 8.17 0.34
CA LEU A 28 -14.50 7.72 -1.02
C LEU A 28 -13.75 6.44 -1.35
N LEU A 29 -12.45 6.38 -1.01
CA LEU A 29 -11.64 5.17 -1.21
C LEU A 29 -12.23 3.99 -0.43
N LYS A 30 -12.56 4.18 0.86
CA LYS A 30 -13.19 3.16 1.70
C LYS A 30 -14.51 2.68 1.10
N SER A 31 -15.36 3.60 0.69
CA SER A 31 -16.68 3.29 0.12
C SER A 31 -16.55 2.47 -1.17
N ALA A 32 -15.65 2.88 -2.07
CA ALA A 32 -15.36 2.17 -3.31
C ALA A 32 -14.86 0.73 -3.04
N THR A 33 -13.92 0.55 -2.11
CA THR A 33 -13.43 -0.78 -1.71
C THR A 33 -14.53 -1.65 -1.11
N LEU A 34 -15.38 -1.08 -0.25
CA LEU A 34 -16.49 -1.81 0.37
C LEU A 34 -17.59 -2.18 -0.63
N VAL A 35 -17.84 -1.38 -1.66
CA VAL A 35 -18.80 -1.72 -2.72
C VAL A 35 -18.32 -2.96 -3.48
N LEU A 36 -17.06 -2.98 -3.89
CA LEU A 36 -16.49 -4.12 -4.61
C LEU A 36 -16.43 -5.38 -3.74
N LEU A 37 -16.04 -5.25 -2.47
CA LEU A 37 -16.09 -6.35 -1.50
C LEU A 37 -17.51 -6.93 -1.37
N ARG A 38 -18.51 -6.07 -1.20
CA ARG A 38 -19.91 -6.50 -1.07
C ARG A 38 -20.39 -7.20 -2.32
N GLN A 39 -20.15 -6.64 -3.51
CA GLN A 39 -20.53 -7.26 -4.79
C GLN A 39 -19.96 -8.67 -4.95
N HIS A 40 -18.71 -8.89 -4.52
CA HIS A 40 -18.11 -10.21 -4.58
C HIS A 40 -18.62 -11.18 -3.50
N GLN A 41 -19.06 -10.66 -2.35
CA GLN A 41 -19.62 -11.48 -1.27
C GLN A 41 -21.03 -12.00 -1.56
N VAL A 42 -21.84 -11.24 -2.31
CA VAL A 42 -23.20 -11.65 -2.68
C VAL A 42 -23.26 -12.50 -3.94
N ASP A 43 -22.14 -12.68 -4.65
CA ASP A 43 -22.08 -13.50 -5.86
C ASP A 43 -22.18 -15.00 -5.53
N PRO A 44 -23.29 -15.68 -5.87
CA PRO A 44 -23.49 -17.09 -5.56
C PRO A 44 -22.58 -18.02 -6.37
N PHE A 45 -21.90 -17.51 -7.40
CA PHE A 45 -20.97 -18.27 -8.23
C PHE A 45 -19.50 -18.06 -7.81
N SER A 46 -19.23 -17.26 -6.78
CA SER A 46 -17.88 -17.04 -6.30
C SER A 46 -17.36 -18.27 -5.53
N PRO A 47 -16.28 -18.93 -6.01
CA PRO A 47 -15.77 -20.15 -5.39
C PRO A 47 -15.13 -19.85 -4.02
N GLY A 48 -15.84 -20.13 -2.94
CA GLY A 48 -15.33 -20.61 -1.64
C GLY A 48 -14.41 -19.71 -0.79
N ARG A 49 -14.02 -18.51 -1.24
CA ARG A 49 -13.12 -17.61 -0.47
C ARG A 49 -13.82 -16.49 0.32
N THR A 50 -15.14 -16.45 0.31
CA THR A 50 -15.97 -15.44 0.98
C THR A 50 -15.65 -15.29 2.47
N ARG A 51 -15.37 -16.38 3.20
CA ARG A 51 -15.03 -16.33 4.63
C ARG A 51 -13.67 -15.68 4.93
N LYS A 52 -12.64 -15.86 4.08
CA LYS A 52 -11.32 -15.23 4.27
C LYS A 52 -11.38 -13.73 3.98
N LEU A 53 -12.15 -13.35 2.95
CA LEU A 53 -12.42 -11.94 2.63
C LEU A 53 -13.17 -11.21 3.73
N GLN A 54 -14.10 -11.89 4.40
CA GLN A 54 -14.84 -11.35 5.55
C GLN A 54 -13.96 -11.11 6.77
N SER A 55 -12.96 -11.97 7.03
CA SER A 55 -12.14 -11.89 8.24
C SER A 55 -10.83 -11.14 8.07
N LYS A 56 -10.33 -10.97 6.84
CA LYS A 56 -9.04 -10.31 6.58
C LYS A 56 -9.12 -9.04 5.75
N GLY A 57 -10.27 -8.76 5.11
CA GLY A 57 -10.40 -7.67 4.14
C GLY A 57 -9.88 -8.06 2.75
N LEU A 58 -9.76 -7.07 1.86
CA LEU A 58 -9.38 -7.28 0.46
C LEU A 58 -7.85 -7.29 0.34
N HIS A 59 -7.24 -8.48 0.38
CA HIS A 59 -5.82 -8.66 0.09
C HIS A 59 -5.61 -9.09 -1.37
N PHE A 60 -4.61 -8.50 -2.04
CA PHE A 60 -4.30 -8.77 -3.44
C PHE A 60 -4.03 -10.25 -3.71
N SER A 61 -3.28 -10.94 -2.85
CA SER A 61 -2.93 -12.36 -3.02
C SER A 61 -4.09 -13.32 -2.77
N ASP A 62 -5.10 -12.90 -2.01
CA ASP A 62 -6.22 -13.74 -1.58
C ASP A 62 -7.42 -13.70 -2.53
N VAL A 63 -7.50 -12.68 -3.40
CA VAL A 63 -8.63 -12.48 -4.31
C VAL A 63 -8.44 -13.16 -5.68
N PRO A 64 -9.53 -13.65 -6.32
CA PRO A 64 -9.49 -14.13 -7.69
C PRO A 64 -9.01 -13.07 -8.68
N GLU A 65 -8.41 -13.49 -9.79
CA GLU A 65 -7.89 -12.60 -10.84
C GLU A 65 -8.93 -11.64 -11.40
N GLU A 66 -10.15 -12.10 -11.64
CA GLU A 66 -11.24 -11.25 -12.10
C GLU A 66 -11.54 -10.10 -11.13
N VAL A 67 -11.55 -10.39 -9.82
CA VAL A 67 -11.75 -9.38 -8.77
C VAL A 67 -10.57 -8.42 -8.73
N ARG A 68 -9.34 -8.93 -8.92
CA ARG A 68 -8.14 -8.09 -9.03
C ARG A 68 -8.25 -7.10 -10.16
N SER A 69 -8.56 -7.57 -11.37
CA SER A 69 -8.68 -6.72 -12.55
C SER A 69 -9.78 -5.67 -12.41
N ARG A 70 -10.95 -6.05 -11.85
CA ARG A 70 -12.03 -5.09 -11.57
C ARG A 70 -11.62 -4.04 -10.55
N TYR A 71 -10.95 -4.44 -9.47
CA TYR A 71 -10.51 -3.49 -8.45
C TYR A 71 -9.43 -2.55 -9.01
N ILE A 72 -8.43 -3.06 -9.74
CA ILE A 72 -7.41 -2.22 -10.40
C ILE A 72 -8.05 -1.23 -11.38
N ALA A 73 -9.01 -1.68 -12.19
CA ALA A 73 -9.73 -0.80 -13.10
C ALA A 73 -10.48 0.31 -12.36
N MET A 74 -11.09 0.00 -11.21
CA MET A 74 -11.73 1.01 -10.35
C MET A 74 -10.71 1.98 -9.74
N LEU A 75 -9.56 1.47 -9.26
CA LEU A 75 -8.51 2.31 -8.66
C LEU A 75 -8.03 3.40 -9.62
N ALA A 76 -8.01 3.14 -10.93
CA ALA A 76 -7.59 4.12 -11.93
C ALA A 76 -8.41 5.43 -11.93
N PHE A 77 -9.65 5.40 -11.42
CA PHE A 77 -10.55 6.56 -11.37
C PHE A 77 -10.64 7.19 -9.99
N LEU A 78 -10.00 6.63 -8.98
CA LEU A 78 -10.08 7.13 -7.61
C LEU A 78 -9.06 8.25 -7.35
N PRO A 79 -9.40 9.26 -6.54
CA PRO A 79 -8.53 10.42 -6.30
C PRO A 79 -7.46 10.11 -5.25
N PHE A 80 -6.45 9.35 -5.65
CA PHE A 80 -5.26 9.11 -4.82
C PHE A 80 -3.98 9.22 -5.64
N ARG A 81 -2.87 9.38 -4.92
CA ARG A 81 -1.52 9.25 -5.49
C ARG A 81 -0.80 8.12 -4.77
N GLY A 82 -0.25 7.18 -5.53
CA GLY A 82 0.56 6.08 -5.03
C GLY A 82 2.05 6.37 -5.19
N TYR A 83 2.83 6.04 -4.18
CA TYR A 83 4.28 6.14 -4.15
C TYR A 83 4.84 4.79 -3.73
N LEU A 84 5.92 4.37 -4.38
CA LEU A 84 6.61 3.12 -4.09
C LEU A 84 8.08 3.41 -3.83
N ALA A 85 8.63 2.80 -2.78
CA ALA A 85 10.07 2.68 -2.58
C ALA A 85 10.39 1.23 -2.29
N PHE A 86 11.51 0.75 -2.78
CA PHE A 86 11.94 -0.62 -2.57
C PHE A 86 13.46 -0.68 -2.46
N GLY A 87 13.95 -1.69 -1.76
CA GLY A 87 15.38 -1.96 -1.59
C GLY A 87 15.64 -3.44 -1.41
N SER A 88 16.92 -3.82 -1.58
CA SER A 88 17.34 -5.22 -1.48
C SER A 88 17.40 -5.66 -0.03
N LEU A 89 16.66 -6.70 0.32
CA LEU A 89 16.78 -7.37 1.61
C LEU A 89 17.96 -8.34 1.55
N THR A 90 19.17 -7.83 1.82
CA THR A 90 20.36 -8.70 1.91
C THR A 90 20.35 -9.47 3.24
N LYS A 91 21.01 -10.64 3.28
CA LYS A 91 21.11 -11.46 4.52
C LYS A 91 21.73 -10.71 5.70
N SER A 92 22.49 -9.66 5.44
CA SER A 92 23.18 -8.83 6.43
C SER A 92 22.39 -7.60 6.89
N GLU A 93 21.37 -7.17 6.14
CA GLU A 93 20.56 -6.01 6.51
C GLU A 93 19.39 -6.41 7.41
N ASN A 94 19.24 -5.68 8.51
CA ASN A 94 18.08 -5.85 9.38
C ASN A 94 16.84 -5.30 8.65
N TYR A 95 15.80 -6.13 8.50
CA TYR A 95 14.51 -5.76 7.90
C TYR A 95 13.99 -4.42 8.40
N GLU A 96 14.14 -4.17 9.71
CA GLU A 96 13.73 -2.92 10.35
C GLU A 96 14.48 -1.70 9.81
N GLN A 97 15.80 -1.80 9.66
CA GLN A 97 16.63 -0.70 9.17
C GLN A 97 16.27 -0.35 7.73
N LEU A 98 16.09 -1.36 6.87
CA LEU A 98 15.67 -1.13 5.49
C LEU A 98 14.26 -0.53 5.44
N TYR A 99 13.34 -1.04 6.25
CA TYR A 99 11.97 -0.52 6.33
C TYR A 99 11.95 0.98 6.69
N LEU A 100 12.66 1.37 7.76
CA LEU A 100 12.73 2.77 8.19
C LEU A 100 13.48 3.65 7.18
N ALA A 101 14.52 3.13 6.51
CA ALA A 101 15.21 3.84 5.45
C ALA A 101 14.29 4.13 4.25
N LEU A 102 13.48 3.16 3.83
CA LEU A 102 12.50 3.33 2.76
C LEU A 102 11.42 4.36 3.13
N LEU A 103 10.94 4.34 4.39
CA LEU A 103 10.02 5.37 4.89
C LEU A 103 10.64 6.76 4.86
N ASN A 104 11.88 6.89 5.32
CA ASN A 104 12.63 8.15 5.27
C ASN A 104 12.85 8.66 3.84
N GLY A 105 12.89 7.76 2.85
CA GLY A 105 12.94 8.13 1.43
C GLY A 105 11.62 8.69 0.90
N ILE A 106 10.47 8.17 1.35
CA ILE A 106 9.15 8.56 0.84
C ILE A 106 8.58 9.77 1.59
N LEU A 107 8.49 9.67 2.92
CA LEU A 107 7.63 10.53 3.75
C LEU A 107 7.99 12.03 3.74
N PRO A 108 9.26 12.47 3.73
CA PRO A 108 9.59 13.91 3.84
C PRO A 108 8.94 14.74 2.72
N ARG A 109 9.05 14.25 1.48
CA ARG A 109 8.45 14.93 0.34
C ARG A 109 6.92 14.88 0.38
N ARG A 110 6.32 13.88 1.03
CA ARG A 110 4.87 13.82 1.22
C ARG A 110 4.43 14.79 2.31
N PHE A 111 5.19 14.96 3.38
CA PHE A 111 4.88 15.97 4.41
C PHE A 111 4.91 17.38 3.82
N MET A 112 5.90 17.70 2.98
CA MET A 112 5.99 18.99 2.29
C MET A 112 4.81 19.24 1.34
N ASP A 113 4.29 18.21 0.68
CA ASP A 113 3.13 18.34 -0.22
C ASP A 113 1.83 18.67 0.55
N TYR A 114 1.75 18.24 1.81
CA TYR A 114 0.63 18.49 2.73
C TYR A 114 0.97 19.60 3.74
N ASP A 115 1.65 20.64 3.27
CA ASP A 115 2.00 21.82 4.05
C ASP A 115 0.76 22.44 4.73
N ARG A 116 0.86 22.68 6.03
CA ARG A 116 -0.23 23.21 6.87
C ARG A 116 -1.54 22.40 6.81
N ALA A 117 -1.51 21.15 6.39
CA ALA A 117 -2.65 20.24 6.53
C ALA A 117 -2.62 19.50 7.87
N ARG A 118 -3.77 18.93 8.25
CA ARG A 118 -3.84 17.89 9.28
C ARG A 118 -3.72 16.55 8.59
N LEU A 119 -2.67 15.83 8.92
CA LEU A 119 -2.34 14.56 8.28
C LEU A 119 -2.41 13.43 9.30
N THR A 120 -2.97 12.29 8.91
CA THR A 120 -2.89 11.03 9.68
C THR A 120 -2.16 9.99 8.84
N LEU A 121 -1.25 9.25 9.47
CA LEU A 121 -0.57 8.12 8.85
C LEU A 121 -1.19 6.83 9.37
N VAL A 122 -1.69 6.00 8.47
CA VAL A 122 -2.23 4.69 8.77
C VAL A 122 -1.27 3.66 8.19
N PHE A 123 -0.71 2.81 9.04
CA PHE A 123 0.17 1.72 8.67
C PHE A 123 -0.57 0.39 8.84
N GLU A 124 -0.28 -0.57 7.98
CA GLU A 124 -0.70 -1.94 8.21
C GLU A 124 -0.01 -2.52 9.44
N GLN A 125 -0.68 -3.45 10.11
CA GLN A 125 -0.08 -4.17 11.22
C GLN A 125 1.10 -5.02 10.75
N ASN A 126 2.30 -4.61 11.13
CA ASN A 126 3.54 -5.35 10.91
C ASN A 126 4.11 -5.86 12.24
N PRO A 127 4.25 -7.18 12.46
CA PRO A 127 4.78 -7.72 13.71
C PRO A 127 6.30 -7.51 13.89
N ARG A 128 7.01 -7.10 12.84
CA ARG A 128 8.47 -6.90 12.84
C ARG A 128 8.90 -5.47 13.15
N ILE A 129 7.95 -4.52 13.11
CA ILE A 129 8.20 -3.10 13.37
C ILE A 129 7.26 -2.68 14.49
N ALA A 130 7.83 -2.28 15.61
CA ALA A 130 7.04 -1.83 16.74
C ALA A 130 6.48 -0.42 16.48
N ARG A 131 5.31 -0.13 17.06
CA ARG A 131 4.60 1.14 16.86
C ARG A 131 5.42 2.35 17.32
N ASP A 132 6.14 2.22 18.41
CA ASP A 132 7.03 3.24 18.97
C ASP A 132 8.19 3.58 18.01
N GLN A 133 8.74 2.58 17.30
CA GLN A 133 9.75 2.80 16.26
C GLN A 133 9.19 3.62 15.10
N LEU A 134 7.96 3.33 14.65
CA LEU A 134 7.27 4.12 13.61
C LEU A 134 7.01 5.55 14.08
N GLU A 135 6.48 5.72 15.30
CA GLU A 135 6.21 7.03 15.88
C GLU A 135 7.50 7.85 16.03
N GLY A 136 8.59 7.21 16.45
CA GLY A 136 9.92 7.81 16.54
C GLY A 136 10.42 8.27 15.17
N ALA A 137 10.36 7.42 14.15
CA ALA A 137 10.78 7.76 12.79
C ALA A 137 9.98 8.94 12.21
N VAL A 138 8.65 8.89 12.34
CA VAL A 138 7.75 9.98 11.89
C VAL A 138 8.06 11.29 12.60
N ARG A 139 8.33 11.24 13.91
CA ARG A 139 8.68 12.42 14.70
C ARG A 139 10.02 13.01 14.27
N VAL A 140 11.06 12.19 14.12
CA VAL A 140 12.37 12.64 13.63
C VAL A 140 12.26 13.33 12.28
N LEU A 141 11.47 12.77 11.36
CA LEU A 141 11.24 13.40 10.05
C LEU A 141 10.50 14.74 10.16
N TYR A 142 9.49 14.82 11.02
CA TYR A 142 8.75 16.06 11.24
C TYR A 142 9.64 17.15 11.87
N ASP A 143 10.39 16.79 12.90
CA ASP A 143 11.29 17.69 13.64
C ASP A 143 12.43 18.20 12.75
N ASP A 144 12.94 17.37 11.83
CA ASP A 144 13.94 17.81 10.83
C ASP A 144 13.38 18.88 9.88
N LEU A 145 12.14 18.69 9.40
CA LEU A 145 11.46 19.71 8.59
C LEU A 145 11.18 20.98 9.39
N GLU A 146 10.80 20.85 10.65
CA GLU A 146 10.57 21.98 11.56
C GLU A 146 11.85 22.77 11.83
N GLY A 147 12.94 22.08 12.20
CA GLY A 147 14.24 22.69 12.48
C GLY A 147 14.85 23.40 11.28
N ARG A 148 14.55 22.92 10.06
CA ARG A 148 14.97 23.55 8.79
C ARG A 148 13.97 24.59 8.26
N ASN A 149 12.89 24.87 8.99
CA ASN A 149 11.78 25.73 8.58
C ASN A 149 11.24 25.39 7.18
N GLN A 150 11.13 24.09 6.88
CA GLN A 150 10.57 23.58 5.64
C GLN A 150 9.04 23.48 5.72
N ARG A 151 8.41 23.34 4.55
CA ARG A 151 6.99 23.01 4.40
C ARG A 151 6.68 21.70 5.13
N ARG A 152 5.61 21.69 5.93
CA ARG A 152 5.23 20.55 6.78
C ARG A 152 3.76 20.62 7.25
N PRO A 153 3.15 19.50 7.68
CA PRO A 153 1.85 19.52 8.34
C PRO A 153 1.81 20.45 9.57
N ILE A 154 0.63 20.87 10.01
CA ILE A 154 0.50 21.83 11.16
C ILE A 154 1.07 21.23 12.45
N VAL A 155 0.91 19.92 12.61
CA VAL A 155 1.33 19.14 13.77
C VAL A 155 1.97 17.85 13.28
N CYS A 156 2.84 17.26 14.09
CA CYS A 156 3.39 15.94 13.82
C CYS A 156 2.23 14.95 13.55
N PRO A 157 2.19 14.30 12.36
CA PRO A 157 1.11 13.39 12.03
C PRO A 157 1.03 12.22 13.03
N PRO A 158 -0.15 11.90 13.60
CA PRO A 158 -0.31 10.69 14.40
C PRO A 158 -0.13 9.44 13.55
N VAL A 159 0.49 8.43 14.15
CA VAL A 159 0.63 7.08 13.62
C VAL A 159 -0.52 6.22 14.14
N VAL A 160 -1.26 5.63 13.20
CA VAL A 160 -2.33 4.67 13.47
C VAL A 160 -1.93 3.34 12.87
N ILE A 161 -2.01 2.27 13.66
CA ILE A 161 -1.88 0.91 13.15
C ILE A 161 -3.29 0.40 12.85
N GLY A 162 -3.52 -0.05 11.64
CA GLY A 162 -4.83 -0.51 11.17
C GLY A 162 -4.74 -1.86 10.47
N THR A 163 -5.88 -2.53 10.42
CA THR A 163 -6.08 -3.71 9.57
C THR A 163 -6.89 -3.31 8.33
N LYS A 164 -6.81 -4.11 7.27
CA LYS A 164 -7.68 -3.93 6.09
C LYS A 164 -9.17 -4.14 6.39
N GLN A 165 -9.50 -4.77 7.52
CA GLN A 165 -10.88 -4.90 8.00
C GLN A 165 -11.37 -3.57 8.60
N ASP A 166 -10.57 -2.92 9.45
CA ASP A 166 -10.95 -1.66 10.11
C ASP A 166 -10.80 -0.45 9.19
N GLN A 167 -9.85 -0.53 8.25
CA GLN A 167 -9.55 0.51 7.28
C GLN A 167 -9.54 -0.08 5.87
N PRO A 168 -10.70 -0.27 5.21
CA PRO A 168 -10.79 -0.89 3.89
C PRO A 168 -9.90 -0.26 2.81
N ALA A 169 -9.65 1.06 2.90
CA ALA A 169 -8.77 1.74 1.96
C ALA A 169 -7.30 1.25 2.04
N MET A 170 -6.88 0.56 3.11
CA MET A 170 -5.57 -0.10 3.23
C MET A 170 -5.35 -1.20 2.19
N SER A 171 -6.42 -1.69 1.56
CA SER A 171 -6.30 -2.58 0.39
C SER A 171 -5.68 -1.89 -0.83
N ILE A 172 -5.65 -0.56 -0.89
CA ILE A 172 -5.08 0.15 -2.05
C ILE A 172 -3.55 0.02 -2.11
N PRO A 173 -2.78 0.38 -1.06
CA PRO A 173 -1.33 0.20 -1.10
C PRO A 173 -0.92 -1.27 -1.33
N ASP A 174 -1.63 -2.24 -0.76
CA ASP A 174 -1.43 -3.68 -1.05
C ASP A 174 -1.58 -4.03 -2.52
N PHE A 175 -2.64 -3.53 -3.18
CA PHE A 175 -2.85 -3.77 -4.60
C PHE A 175 -1.80 -3.07 -5.47
N LEU A 176 -1.30 -1.90 -5.06
CA LEU A 176 -0.16 -1.26 -5.73
C LEU A 176 1.09 -2.13 -5.62
N LEU A 177 1.37 -2.71 -4.46
CA LEU A 177 2.48 -3.65 -4.25
C LEU A 177 2.30 -4.92 -5.08
N GLY A 178 1.08 -5.46 -5.15
CA GLY A 178 0.74 -6.62 -5.97
C GLY A 178 0.97 -6.38 -7.47
N VAL A 179 0.50 -5.24 -7.98
CA VAL A 179 0.73 -4.80 -9.37
C VAL A 179 2.22 -4.59 -9.61
N PHE A 180 2.91 -3.89 -8.70
CA PHE A 180 4.35 -3.67 -8.78
C PHE A 180 5.12 -4.98 -8.81
N SER A 181 4.77 -5.95 -7.96
CA SER A 181 5.37 -7.28 -7.95
C SER A 181 5.23 -8.00 -9.29
N HIS A 182 4.05 -7.92 -9.93
CA HIS A 182 3.83 -8.52 -11.25
C HIS A 182 4.71 -7.83 -12.30
N TYR A 183 4.67 -6.50 -12.37
CA TYR A 183 5.50 -5.75 -13.32
C TYR A 183 7.00 -5.96 -13.10
N PHE A 184 7.45 -5.96 -11.85
CA PHE A 184 8.86 -6.09 -11.51
C PHE A 184 9.39 -7.50 -11.72
N GLY A 185 8.55 -8.52 -11.51
CA GLY A 185 8.87 -9.94 -11.71
C GLY A 185 8.77 -10.43 -13.15
N SER A 186 7.98 -9.79 -14.03
CA SER A 186 7.91 -10.18 -15.45
C SER A 186 9.16 -9.81 -16.22
N THR A 187 9.63 -10.72 -17.08
CA THR A 187 10.73 -10.46 -18.02
C THR A 187 10.31 -9.48 -19.13
N PRO A 188 11.22 -8.73 -19.78
CA PRO A 188 10.87 -7.76 -20.82
C PRO A 188 10.01 -8.34 -21.96
N ASP A 189 10.25 -9.60 -22.36
CA ASP A 189 9.49 -10.31 -23.42
C ASP A 189 8.04 -10.64 -23.03
N GLU A 190 7.73 -10.72 -21.73
CA GLU A 190 6.38 -10.92 -21.22
C GLU A 190 5.60 -9.60 -21.12
N ARG A 191 6.29 -8.46 -21.02
CA ARG A 191 5.68 -7.12 -20.90
C ARG A 191 5.21 -6.55 -22.24
N SER A 192 5.79 -7.00 -23.36
CA SER A 192 5.46 -6.57 -24.72
C SER A 192 4.37 -7.39 -25.40
N LYS A 193 3.90 -8.48 -24.78
CA LYS A 193 2.70 -9.18 -25.26
C LYS A 193 1.49 -8.42 -24.70
N PRO A 194 0.59 -7.88 -25.56
CA PRO A 194 -0.69 -7.39 -25.04
C PRO A 194 -1.33 -8.55 -24.28
N SER A 195 -1.73 -8.30 -23.03
CA SER A 195 -2.57 -9.22 -22.28
C SER A 195 -3.84 -9.44 -23.10
N SER A 196 -3.87 -10.51 -23.89
CA SER A 196 -5.09 -11.03 -24.47
C SER A 196 -6.04 -11.25 -23.29
N LEU A 197 -7.22 -10.63 -23.17
CA LEU A 197 -8.27 -10.72 -24.19
C LEU A 197 -8.14 -12.04 -24.97
N ARG A 198 -8.04 -13.16 -24.24
CA ARG A 198 -8.63 -14.43 -24.66
C ARG A 198 -9.98 -14.44 -23.95
N ALA A 199 -10.97 -13.67 -24.41
CA ALA A 199 -11.75 -13.96 -25.62
C ALA A 199 -12.01 -15.46 -25.72
N ALA A 200 -13.22 -15.82 -25.32
CA ALA A 200 -13.86 -17.09 -25.51
C ALA A 200 -13.45 -17.75 -26.83
N SER A 201 -13.05 -19.01 -26.74
CA SER A 201 -13.32 -20.06 -27.73
C SER A 201 -13.35 -21.38 -26.99
#